data_AF-A0AAW9HGK0-F1
#
_entry.id   AF-A0AAW9HGK0-F1
#
_cell.length_a   1.000
_cell.length_b   1.000
_cell.length_c   1.000
_cell.angle_alpha   90.00
_cell.angle_beta   90.00
_cell.angle_gamma   90.00
#
_symmetry.space_group_name_H-M   'P 1'
#
loop_
_entity.id
_entity.type
_entity.pdbx_description
1 polymer ?
#
loop_
_entity_poly.entity_id
_entity_poly.type
_entity_poly.pdbx_seq_one_letter_code
_entity_poly.pdbx_strand_id
1 'polypeptide(L)'
;MDIGWKVVSAGVGVLSGIVANKIVDVVWKGISGREIPDSEDPNAPLVDAVIFAVVSAGVAAAVSQLTQRQAAKWYGKGEVIDSQARARA
;
A
#
# COMPACT_ATOMS: atom_id res chain seq x y z
N MET A 1 11.80 21.70 15.62
CA MET A 1 10.92 20.93 14.73
C MET A 1 10.02 21.89 14.01
N ASP A 2 10.23 22.03 12.71
CA ASP A 2 9.70 23.08 11.87
C ASP A 2 8.20 22.92 11.68
N ILE A 3 7.43 23.88 12.19
CA ILE A 3 5.96 23.88 12.09
C ILE A 3 5.48 23.82 10.64
N GLY A 4 6.26 24.38 9.70
CA GLY A 4 6.00 24.29 8.26
C GLY A 4 6.05 22.86 7.74
N TRP A 5 7.01 22.04 8.19
CA TRP A 5 7.06 20.62 7.83
C TRP A 5 5.87 19.85 8.39
N LYS A 6 5.44 20.17 9.62
CA LYS A 6 4.23 19.59 10.21
C LYS A 6 2.98 19.92 9.40
N VAL A 7 2.80 21.16 8.97
CA VAL A 7 1.63 21.59 8.16
C VAL A 7 1.64 20.92 6.79
N VAL A 8 2.79 20.85 6.13
CA VAL A 8 2.93 20.14 4.85
C VAL A 8 2.62 18.65 5.03
N SER A 9 3.20 18.00 6.04
CA SER A 9 2.95 16.58 6.30
C SER A 9 1.47 16.28 6.66
N ALA A 10 0.83 17.16 7.44
CA ALA A 10 -0.58 17.06 7.75
C ALA A 10 -1.46 17.28 6.49
N GLY A 11 -1.12 18.28 5.67
CA GLY A 11 -1.83 18.57 4.42
C GLY A 11 -1.72 17.43 3.41
N VAL A 12 -0.55 16.80 3.29
CA VAL A 12 -0.35 15.60 2.47
C VAL A 12 -1.19 14.44 2.99
N GLY A 13 -1.29 14.26 4.31
CA GLY A 13 -2.16 13.24 4.91
C GLY A 13 -3.63 13.43 4.53
N VAL A 14 -4.15 14.67 4.64
CA VAL A 14 -5.54 15.00 4.29
C VAL A 14 -5.80 14.78 2.80
N LEU A 15 -4.92 15.27 1.93
CA LEU A 15 -5.02 15.05 0.48
C LEU A 15 -4.97 13.56 0.13
N SER A 16 -4.11 12.80 0.81
CA SER A 16 -4.00 11.35 0.62
C SER A 16 -5.29 10.63 1.03
N GLY A 17 -5.94 11.04 2.12
CA GLY A 17 -7.25 10.50 2.52
C GLY A 17 -8.32 10.71 1.45
N ILE A 18 -8.39 11.91 0.86
CA ILE A 18 -9.34 12.22 -0.21
C ILE A 18 -9.09 11.35 -1.45
N VAL A 19 -7.83 11.21 -1.86
CA VAL A 19 -7.45 10.39 -3.02
C VAL A 19 -7.70 8.91 -2.75
N ALA A 20 -7.38 8.42 -1.55
CA ALA A 20 -7.59 7.04 -1.14
C ALA A 20 -9.07 6.65 -1.21
N ASN A 21 -9.98 7.49 -0.69
CA ASN A 21 -11.42 7.25 -0.75
C ASN A 21 -11.90 7.09 -2.21
N LYS A 22 -11.47 8.01 -3.10
CA LYS A 22 -11.81 7.90 -4.54
C LYS A 22 -11.29 6.62 -5.19
N ILE A 23 -10.08 6.17 -4.85
CA ILE A 23 -9.52 4.93 -5.39
C ILE A 23 -10.33 3.73 -4.91
N VAL A 24 -10.66 3.69 -3.62
CA VAL A 24 -11.48 2.61 -3.04
C VAL A 24 -12.85 2.54 -3.72
N ASP A 25 -13.51 3.69 -3.90
CA ASP A 25 -14.79 3.77 -4.63
C ASP A 25 -14.69 3.21 -6.04
N VAL A 26 -13.65 3.59 -6.79
CA VAL A 26 -13.44 3.15 -8.18
C VAL A 26 -13.15 1.66 -8.25
N VAL A 27 -12.28 1.15 -7.37
CA VAL A 27 -11.95 -0.28 -7.30
C VAL A 27 -13.20 -1.08 -6.96
N TRP A 28 -13.98 -0.64 -5.98
CA TRP A 28 -15.19 -1.33 -5.56
C TRP A 28 -16.27 -1.34 -6.64
N LYS A 29 -16.50 -0.19 -7.28
CA LYS A 29 -17.42 -0.08 -8.41
C LYS A 29 -16.97 -0.94 -9.59
N GLY A 30 -15.67 -1.04 -9.81
CA GLY A 30 -15.07 -1.87 -10.85
C GLY A 30 -15.26 -3.38 -10.63
N ILE A 31 -15.15 -3.86 -9.38
CA ILE A 31 -15.28 -5.30 -9.08
C ILE A 31 -16.73 -5.73 -8.80
N SER A 32 -17.54 -4.88 -8.16
CA SER A 32 -18.89 -5.25 -7.69
C SER A 32 -20.02 -4.77 -8.60
N GLY A 33 -19.74 -3.80 -9.49
CA GLY A 33 -20.75 -3.15 -10.33
C GLY A 33 -21.80 -2.35 -9.56
N ARG A 34 -21.65 -2.18 -8.23
CA ARG A 34 -22.57 -1.47 -7.33
C ARG A 34 -21.79 -0.47 -6.46
N GLU A 35 -22.45 0.56 -5.96
CA GLU A 35 -21.84 1.51 -5.02
C GLU A 35 -21.55 0.82 -3.68
N ILE A 36 -20.49 1.28 -2.99
CA ILE A 36 -20.00 0.66 -1.74
C ILE A 36 -21.15 0.55 -0.74
N PRO A 37 -21.50 -0.66 -0.27
CA PRO A 37 -22.52 -0.82 0.75
C PRO A 37 -22.04 -0.19 2.05
N ASP A 38 -22.94 0.57 2.68
CA ASP A 38 -22.71 1.21 3.98
C ASP A 38 -22.23 0.18 5.01
N SER A 39 -21.12 0.50 5.67
CA SER A 39 -20.39 -0.43 6.55
C SER A 39 -21.05 -0.63 7.93
N GLU A 40 -22.32 -0.24 8.08
CA GLU A 40 -23.05 -0.22 9.35
C GLU A 40 -24.25 -1.19 9.36
N ASP A 41 -24.27 -2.20 8.46
CA ASP A 41 -25.22 -3.31 8.55
C ASP A 41 -24.67 -4.43 9.46
N PRO A 42 -25.23 -4.64 10.67
CA PRO A 42 -24.80 -5.67 11.61
C PRO A 42 -25.08 -7.11 11.13
N ASN A 43 -25.65 -7.30 9.93
CA ASN A 43 -25.83 -8.61 9.31
C ASN A 43 -24.66 -9.04 8.40
N ALA A 44 -23.50 -8.35 8.46
CA ALA A 44 -22.28 -8.66 7.71
C ALA A 44 -22.01 -10.19 7.67
N PRO A 45 -22.36 -10.88 6.56
CA PRO A 45 -22.39 -12.33 6.52
C PRO A 45 -20.95 -12.84 6.51
N LEU A 46 -20.73 -14.12 6.81
CA LEU A 46 -19.44 -14.82 6.62
C LEU A 46 -18.70 -14.42 5.31
N VAL A 47 -19.46 -14.07 4.28
CA VAL A 47 -19.00 -13.51 3.01
C VAL A 47 -18.13 -12.25 3.15
N ASP A 48 -18.50 -11.27 3.98
CA ASP A 48 -17.71 -10.02 4.10
C ASP A 48 -16.38 -10.28 4.80
N ALA A 49 -16.38 -11.13 5.82
CA ALA A 49 -15.15 -11.57 6.48
C ALA A 49 -14.22 -12.32 5.50
N VAL A 50 -14.78 -13.18 4.64
CA VAL A 50 -14.01 -13.90 3.62
C VAL A 50 -13.47 -12.95 2.55
N ILE A 51 -14.28 -12.00 2.06
CA ILE A 51 -13.85 -10.99 1.09
C ILE A 51 -12.72 -10.15 1.68
N PHE A 52 -12.88 -9.67 2.92
CA PHE A 52 -11.85 -8.90 3.62
C PHE A 52 -10.56 -9.70 3.78
N ALA A 53 -10.65 -10.98 4.15
CA ALA A 53 -9.49 -11.86 4.29
C ALA A 53 -8.75 -12.07 2.96
N VAL A 54 -9.49 -12.30 1.86
CA VAL A 54 -8.91 -12.48 0.53
C VAL A 54 -8.23 -11.19 0.05
N VAL A 55 -8.90 -10.04 0.22
CA VAL A 55 -8.33 -8.74 -0.15
C VAL A 55 -7.08 -8.44 0.68
N SER A 56 -7.15 -8.63 2.00
CA SER A 56 -6.01 -8.41 2.90
C SER A 56 -4.83 -9.31 2.59
N ALA A 57 -5.08 -10.59 2.32
CA ALA A 57 -4.05 -11.54 1.90
C ALA A 57 -3.42 -11.11 0.56
N GLY A 58 -4.24 -10.67 -0.40
CA GLY A 58 -3.76 -10.16 -1.69
C GLY A 58 -2.89 -8.93 -1.55
N VAL A 59 -3.30 -7.96 -0.73
CA VAL A 59 -2.52 -6.75 -0.43
C VAL A 59 -1.21 -7.11 0.27
N ALA A 60 -1.26 -7.96 1.31
CA ALA A 60 -0.08 -8.40 2.04
C ALA A 60 0.94 -9.10 1.13
N ALA A 61 0.48 -9.97 0.24
CA ALA A 61 1.32 -10.63 -0.75
C ALA A 61 1.95 -9.62 -1.73
N ALA A 62 1.15 -8.68 -2.25
CA ALA A 62 1.64 -7.64 -3.15
C ALA A 62 2.71 -6.75 -2.50
N VAL A 63 2.46 -6.31 -1.26
CA VAL A 63 3.43 -5.52 -0.48
C VAL A 63 4.69 -6.31 -0.21
N SER A 64 4.59 -7.59 0.18
CA SER A 64 5.75 -8.45 0.40
C SER A 64 6.57 -8.60 -0.88
N GLN A 65 5.93 -8.84 -2.02
CA GLN A 65 6.58 -8.94 -3.33
C GLN A 65 7.32 -7.64 -3.70
N LEU A 66 6.67 -6.48 -3.52
CA LEU A 66 7.28 -5.18 -3.79
C LEU A 66 8.45 -4.90 -2.84
N THR A 67 8.31 -5.24 -1.57
CA THR A 67 9.35 -5.08 -0.56
C THR A 67 10.55 -5.95 -0.89
N GLN A 68 10.36 -7.22 -1.24
CA GLN A 68 11.44 -8.11 -1.66
C GLN A 68 12.15 -7.58 -2.92
N ARG A 69 11.39 -7.07 -3.90
CA ARG A 69 11.96 -6.47 -5.11
C ARG A 69 12.78 -5.21 -4.81
N GLN A 70 12.31 -4.36 -3.89
CA GLN A 70 13.05 -3.17 -3.47
C GLN A 70 14.29 -3.54 -2.67
N ALA A 71 14.18 -4.51 -1.75
CA ALA A 71 15.31 -5.05 -1.00
C ALA A 71 16.36 -5.63 -1.95
N ALA A 72 15.97 -6.45 -2.93
CA ALA A 72 16.89 -7.01 -3.92
C ALA A 72 17.62 -5.92 -4.73
N LYS A 73 16.93 -4.84 -5.12
CA LYS A 73 17.58 -3.70 -5.78
C LYS A 73 18.60 -3.00 -4.90
N TRP A 74 18.31 -2.87 -3.61
CA TRP A 74 19.21 -2.23 -2.64
C TRP A 74 20.40 -3.12 -2.27
N TYR A 75 20.17 -4.40 -1.99
CA TYR A 75 21.23 -5.36 -1.69
C TYR A 75 22.12 -5.66 -2.91
N GLY A 76 21.54 -5.80 -4.10
CA GLY A 76 22.31 -5.95 -5.34
C GLY A 76 23.19 -4.73 -5.64
N LYS A 77 22.78 -3.52 -5.21
CA LYS A 77 23.62 -2.32 -5.32
C LYS A 77 24.80 -2.34 -4.32
N GLY A 78 24.64 -2.95 -3.15
CA GLY A 78 25.71 -3.12 -2.16
C GLY A 78 26.78 -4.13 -2.62
N GLU A 79 26.36 -5.27 -3.17
CA GLU A 79 27.27 -6.33 -3.62
C GLU A 79 28.11 -5.93 -4.85
N VAL A 80 27.53 -5.15 -5.77
CA VAL A 80 28.24 -4.64 -6.94
C VAL A 80 29.27 -3.56 -6.57
N ILE A 81 29.01 -2.75 -5.53
CA ILE A 81 29.96 -1.74 -5.05
C ILE A 81 31.12 -2.39 -4.29
N ASP A 82 30.85 -3.41 -3.48
CA ASP A 82 31.89 -4.14 -2.73
C ASP A 82 32.82 -4.97 -3.65
N SER A 83 32.26 -5.63 -4.67
CA SER A 83 33.05 -6.37 -5.66
C SER A 83 33.92 -5.47 -6.54
N GLN A 84 33.43 -4.28 -6.92
CA GLN A 84 34.22 -3.27 -7.64
C GLN A 84 35.35 -2.68 -6.77
N ALA A 85 35.13 -2.54 -5.46
CA ALA A 85 36.14 -2.03 -4.54
C ALA A 85 37.28 -3.04 -4.31
N ARG A 86 36.97 -4.34 -4.18
CA ARG A 86 37.99 -5.39 -4.06
C ARG A 86 38.75 -5.69 -5.35
N ALA A 87 38.12 -5.48 -6.52
CA ALA A 87 38.78 -5.64 -7.81
C ALA A 87 39.75 -4.49 -8.16
N ARG A 88 39.72 -3.40 -7.39
CA ARG A 88 40.60 -2.23 -7.54
C ARG A 88 41.66 -2.11 -6.44
N ALA A 89 41.71 -3.05 -5.50
CA ALA A 89 42.72 -3.17 -4.45
C ALA A 89 43.73 -4.26 -4.80
#